data_AF-A0A6F8ZG08-F1
#
_entry.id   AF-A0A6F8ZG08-F1
#
_cell.length_a   1.000
_cell.length_b   1.000
_cell.length_c   1.000
_cell.angle_alpha   90.00
_cell.angle_beta   90.00
_cell.angle_gamma   90.00
#
_symmetry.space_group_name_H-M   'P 1'
#
loop_
_entity.id
_entity.type
_entity.pdbx_description
1 polymer ?
#
loop_
_entity_poly.entity_id
_entity_poly.type
_entity_poly.pdbx_seq_one_letter_code
_entity_poly.pdbx_strand_id
1 'polypeptide(L)' 'MQQFSLLLESEAEARAVMARLWDKMKVRGEIQMVPMAVEGRTAYKLDVITEKDLTPAQLEKLPGKRLS' A
#
# COMPACT_ATOMS: atom_id res chain seq x y z
N MET A 1 3.24 -9.46 12.87
CA MET A 1 2.02 -9.16 12.09
C MET A 1 1.88 -7.66 12.11
N GLN A 2 2.10 -7.05 10.96
CA GLN A 2 2.17 -5.60 10.81
C GLN A 2 1.00 -5.16 9.94
N GLN A 3 0.39 -4.04 10.32
CA GLN A 3 -0.64 -3.39 9.53
C GLN A 3 -0.20 -1.96 9.22
N PHE A 4 -0.38 -1.54 7.99
CA PHE A 4 -0.14 -0.16 7.58
C PHE A 4 -1.03 0.20 6.39
N SER A 5 -1.19 1.51 6.17
CA SER A 5 -1.95 2.02 5.04
C SER A 5 -1.13 2.98 4.19
N LEU A 6 -1.36 2.97 2.89
CA LEU A 6 -0.77 3.89 1.93
C LEU A 6 -1.87 4.63 1.18
N LEU A 7 -1.70 5.93 0.97
CA LEU A 7 -2.54 6.74 0.10
C LEU A 7 -1.80 7.01 -1.20
N LEU A 8 -2.42 6.66 -2.32
CA LEU A 8 -1.87 6.73 -3.67
C LEU A 8 -2.77 7.59 -4.56
N GLU A 9 -2.18 8.26 -5.54
CA GLU A 9 -2.89 9.26 -6.34
C GLU A 9 -3.64 8.64 -7.52
N SER A 10 -3.36 7.38 -7.86
CA SER A 10 -4.00 6.68 -8.98
C SER A 10 -4.16 5.18 -8.73
N GLU A 11 -5.12 4.58 -9.44
CA GLU A 11 -5.37 3.13 -9.37
C GLU A 11 -4.17 2.34 -9.91
N ALA A 12 -3.55 2.83 -10.99
CA ALA A 12 -2.39 2.20 -11.60
C ALA A 12 -1.22 2.12 -10.62
N GLU A 13 -0.98 3.20 -9.87
CA GLU A 13 0.02 3.23 -8.81
C GLU A 13 -0.33 2.23 -7.70
N ALA A 14 -1.60 2.20 -7.25
CA ALA A 14 -2.07 1.24 -6.26
C ALA A 14 -1.86 -0.22 -6.68
N ARG A 15 -2.22 -0.57 -7.91
CA ARG A 15 -1.99 -1.92 -8.44
C ARG A 15 -0.49 -2.25 -8.55
N ALA A 16 0.35 -1.29 -8.94
CA ALA A 16 1.79 -1.48 -8.99
C ALA A 16 2.40 -1.72 -7.59
N VAL A 17 1.91 -1.02 -6.57
CA VAL A 17 2.30 -1.25 -5.16
C VAL A 17 1.87 -2.64 -4.69
N MET A 18 0.62 -3.03 -4.95
CA MET A 18 0.13 -4.36 -4.60
C MET A 18 1.00 -5.46 -5.22
N ALA A 19 1.29 -5.36 -6.52
CA ALA A 19 2.17 -6.30 -7.21
C ALA A 19 3.58 -6.33 -6.60
N ARG A 20 4.15 -5.16 -6.26
CA ARG A 20 5.47 -5.08 -5.64
C ARG A 20 5.52 -5.73 -4.25
N LEU A 21 4.48 -5.51 -3.44
CA LEU A 21 4.34 -6.14 -2.12
C LEU A 21 4.30 -7.66 -2.25
N TRP A 22 3.50 -8.17 -3.20
CA TRP A 22 3.35 -9.60 -3.43
C TRP A 22 4.60 -10.25 -4.04
N ASP A 23 5.13 -9.69 -5.13
CA ASP A 23 6.14 -10.34 -5.95
C ASP A 23 7.56 -10.09 -5.45
N LYS A 24 7.88 -8.84 -5.07
CA LYS A 24 9.24 -8.46 -4.68
C LYS A 24 9.45 -8.60 -3.17
N MET A 25 8.48 -8.18 -2.37
CA MET A 25 8.59 -8.22 -0.91
C MET A 25 8.06 -9.52 -0.31
N LYS A 26 7.45 -10.38 -1.13
CA LYS A 26 6.86 -11.67 -0.71
C LYS A 26 5.93 -11.51 0.50
N VAL A 27 5.20 -10.39 0.54
CA VAL A 27 4.16 -10.15 1.53
C VAL A 27 3.12 -11.26 1.39
N ARG A 28 2.81 -11.89 2.52
CA ARG A 28 1.73 -12.85 2.70
C ARG A 28 0.77 -12.27 3.73
N GLY A 29 -0.52 -12.33 3.45
CA GLY A 29 -1.57 -11.66 4.19
C GLY A 29 -2.61 -11.02 3.25
N GLU A 30 -3.25 -9.95 3.72
CA GLU A 30 -4.35 -9.29 3.03
C GLU A 30 -3.93 -7.89 2.54
N ILE A 31 -4.30 -7.58 1.30
CA ILE A 31 -4.14 -6.23 0.74
C ILE A 31 -5.49 -5.81 0.18
N GLN A 32 -6.09 -4.76 0.75
CA GLN A 32 -7.35 -4.19 0.32
C GLN A 32 -7.12 -2.83 -0.32
N MET A 33 -7.70 -2.62 -1.50
CA MET A 33 -7.70 -1.33 -2.19
C MET A 33 -9.06 -0.67 -2.03
N VAL A 34 -9.06 0.57 -1.52
CA VAL A 34 -10.26 1.37 -1.27
C VAL A 34 -10.14 2.68 -2.04
N PRO A 35 -11.01 2.96 -3.02
CA PRO A 35 -11.04 4.27 -3.66
C PRO A 35 -11.54 5.33 -2.66
N MET A 36 -10.88 6.48 -2.63
CA MET A 36 -11.19 7.60 -1.73
C MET A 36 -11.26 8.90 -2.53
N ALA A 37 -12.26 9.73 -2.22
CA ALA A 37 -12.30 11.10 -2.73
C ALA A 37 -11.43 12.00 -1.82
N VAL A 38 -10.35 12.56 -2.36
CA VAL A 38 -9.44 13.48 -1.67
C VAL A 38 -9.36 14.75 -2.49
N GLU A 39 -9.78 15.88 -1.91
CA GLU A 39 -9.71 17.22 -2.53
C GLU A 39 -10.28 17.29 -3.96
N GLY A 40 -11.38 16.57 -4.20
CA GLY A 40 -12.04 16.53 -5.52
C GLY A 40 -11.38 15.62 -6.56
N ARG A 41 -10.39 14.82 -6.17
CA ARG A 41 -9.75 13.78 -6.99
C ARG A 41 -9.94 12.39 -6.38
N THR A 42 -9.90 11.35 -7.21
CA THR A 42 -9.94 9.96 -6.72
C THR A 42 -8.53 9.50 -6.37
N ALA A 43 -8.25 9.39 -5.08
CA ALA A 43 -7.09 8.69 -4.55
C ALA A 43 -7.44 7.24 -4.22
N TYR A 44 -6.44 6.42 -3.94
CA TYR A 44 -6.59 5.01 -3.63
C TYR A 44 -5.83 4.71 -2.34
N LYS A 45 -6.57 4.28 -1.31
CA LYS A 45 -5.99 3.79 -0.08
C LYS A 45 -5.72 2.29 -0.22
N LEU A 46 -4.50 1.88 0.05
CA LEU A 46 -4.14 0.47 0.24
C LEU A 46 -4.03 0.20 1.73
N ASP A 47 -4.87 -0.69 2.23
CA ASP A 47 -4.76 -1.28 3.56
C ASP A 47 -4.02 -2.61 3.44
N VAL A 48 -2.89 -2.72 4.13
CA VAL A 48 -1.98 -3.86 4.02
C VAL A 48 -1.82 -4.49 5.39
N ILE A 49 -2.18 -5.78 5.49
CA ILE A 49 -1.94 -6.63 6.65
C ILE A 49 -0.94 -7.70 6.23
N THR A 50 0.21 -7.72 6.88
CA THR A 50 1.29 -8.65 6.57
C THR A 50 1.53 -9.62 7.73
N GLU A 51 1.69 -10.90 7.42
CA GLU A 51 2.08 -11.92 8.39
C GLU A 51 3.49 -11.65 8.94
N LYS A 52 4.36 -11.07 8.10
CA LYS A 52 5.74 -10.70 8.44
C LYS A 52 5.95 -9.20 8.39
N ASP A 53 6.71 -8.69 9.32
CA ASP A 53 6.99 -7.26 9.40
C ASP A 53 7.98 -6.85 8.30
N LEU A 54 7.66 -5.77 7.58
CA LEU A 54 8.52 -5.16 6.59
C LEU A 54 9.52 -4.22 7.26
N THR A 55 10.76 -4.21 6.76
CA THR A 55 11.77 -3.30 7.29
C THR A 55 11.46 -1.84 6.90
N PRO A 56 11.94 -0.85 7.67
CA PRO A 56 11.76 0.56 7.33
C PRO A 56 12.21 0.89 5.89
N ALA A 57 13.36 0.34 5.48
CA ALA A 57 13.91 0.52 4.13
C ALA A 57 13.06 -0.13 3.02
N GLN A 58 12.26 -1.17 3.33
CA GLN A 58 11.28 -1.72 2.38
C GLN A 58 10.08 -0.78 2.27
N LEU A 59 9.59 -0.32 3.42
CA LEU A 59 8.42 0.55 3.50
C LEU A 59 8.67 1.92 2.84
N GLU A 60 9.87 2.50 2.97
CA GLU A 60 10.29 3.75 2.30
C GLU A 60 10.36 3.65 0.77
N LYS A 61 10.49 2.43 0.22
CA LYS A 61 10.52 2.19 -1.22
C LYS A 61 9.12 2.09 -1.84
N LEU A 62 8.08 2.09 -1.02
CA LEU A 62 6.70 2.10 -1.48
C LEU A 62 6.30 3.54 -1.82
N PRO A 63 5.73 3.80 -3.00
CA PRO A 63 5.21 5.11 -3.34
C PRO A 63 3.99 5.45 -2.48
N GLY A 64 3.56 6.69 -2.54
CA GLY A 64 2.45 7.23 -1.78
C GLY A 64 2.80 7.74 -0.39
N LYS A 65 1.78 8.29 0.26
CA LYS A 65 1.86 8.77 1.63
C LYS A 65 1.43 7.68 2.59
N ARG A 66 2.29 7.31 3.54
CA ARG A 66 1.89 6.42 4.63
C ARG A 66 0.90 7.15 5.54
N LEU A 67 -0.21 6.48 5.82
CA LEU A 67 -1.17 6.94 6.82
C LEU A 67 -0.74 6.30 8.14
N SER A 68 -0.42 7.16 9.11
CA SER A 68 -0.07 6.79 10.49
C SER A 68 -1.30 6.40 11.30
#